data_AF-A0A1J6K909-F1
#
_entry.id   AF-A0A1J6K909-F1
#
_cell.length_a   1.000
_cell.length_b   1.000
_cell.length_c   1.000
_cell.angle_alpha   90.00
_cell.angle_beta   90.00
_cell.angle_gamma   90.00
#
_symmetry.space_group_name_H-M   'P 1'
#
loop_
_entity.id
_entity.type
_entity.pdbx_description
1 polymer ?
#
loop_
_entity_poly.entity_id
_entity_poly.type
_entity_poly.pdbx_seq_one_letter_code
_entity_poly.pdbx_strand_id
1 'polypeptide(L)'
;MLWVDKYRPKTLDKVIVHEDVAQNLQKLVLAGDCPHLLFYGPSGSGKKTLIMALLRQIFGPSADKVKVENKIWKVDVSFSLNFFFQGASMLM
;
A
#
# COMPACT_ATOMS: atom_id res chain seq x y z
N MET A 1 4.07 -19.52 -11.36
CA MET A 1 4.18 -18.40 -10.39
C MET A 1 5.54 -17.76 -10.54
N LEU A 2 5.60 -16.43 -10.64
CA LEU A 2 6.85 -15.69 -10.71
C LEU A 2 7.51 -15.61 -9.33
N TRP A 3 8.83 -15.61 -9.29
CA TRP A 3 9.60 -15.52 -8.02
C TRP A 3 9.24 -14.25 -7.24
N VAL A 4 8.92 -13.17 -7.94
CA VAL A 4 8.50 -11.88 -7.35
C VAL A 4 7.25 -12.00 -6.46
N ASP A 5 6.30 -12.88 -6.81
CA ASP A 5 5.10 -13.09 -6.00
C ASP A 5 5.37 -14.04 -4.83
N LYS A 6 6.33 -14.96 -4.99
CA LYS A 6 6.73 -15.90 -3.93
C LYS A 6 7.46 -15.20 -2.79
N TYR A 7 8.34 -14.25 -3.12
CA TYR A 7 9.15 -13.52 -2.14
C TYR A 7 8.54 -12.19 -1.71
N ARG A 8 7.30 -11.86 -2.12
CA ARG A 8 6.65 -10.61 -1.69
C ARG A 8 6.45 -10.64 -0.16
N PRO A 9 7.04 -9.71 0.61
CA PRO A 9 6.86 -9.66 2.04
C PRO A 9 5.39 -9.44 2.40
N LYS A 10 4.91 -10.19 3.40
CA LYS A 10 3.51 -10.18 3.82
C LYS A 10 3.26 -9.40 5.11
N THR A 11 4.34 -9.03 5.82
CA THR A 11 4.33 -8.30 7.09
C THR A 11 5.25 -7.09 6.97
N LEU A 12 4.97 -6.00 7.70
CA LEU A 12 5.81 -4.79 7.66
C LEU A 12 7.25 -5.08 8.13
N ASP A 13 7.44 -6.02 9.05
CA ASP A 13 8.77 -6.42 9.56
C ASP A 13 9.67 -7.09 8.51
N LYS A 14 9.05 -7.67 7.46
CA LYS A 14 9.79 -8.32 6.37
C LYS A 14 10.05 -7.39 5.20
N VAL A 15 9.62 -6.13 5.30
CA VAL A 15 9.88 -5.13 4.27
C VAL A 15 11.27 -4.56 4.50
N ILE A 16 12.19 -4.92 3.59
CA ILE A 16 13.60 -4.47 3.62
C ILE A 16 13.73 -3.06 3.02
N VAL A 17 12.74 -2.62 2.24
CA VAL A 17 12.77 -1.34 1.53
C VAL A 17 12.04 -0.28 2.35
N HIS A 18 12.70 0.84 2.68
CA HIS A 18 12.15 1.94 3.48
C HIS A 18 11.77 1.52 4.92
N GLU A 19 12.73 0.98 5.66
CA GLU A 19 12.55 0.51 7.04
C GLU A 19 11.97 1.59 7.97
N ASP A 20 12.44 2.83 7.86
CA ASP A 20 11.91 3.97 8.65
C ASP A 20 10.41 4.19 8.41
N VAL A 21 9.97 4.09 7.15
CA VAL A 21 8.56 4.23 6.78
C VAL A 21 7.76 3.04 7.32
N ALA A 22 8.30 1.82 7.21
CA ALA A 22 7.67 0.64 7.77
C ALA A 22 7.49 0.75 9.29
N GLN A 23 8.48 1.26 10.02
CA GLN A 23 8.39 1.49 11.46
C GLN A 23 7.37 2.57 11.83
N ASN A 24 7.32 3.69 11.11
CA ASN A 24 6.30 4.71 11.35
C ASN A 24 4.89 4.17 11.08
N LEU A 25 4.72 3.39 10.01
CA LEU A 25 3.45 2.71 9.71
C LEU A 25 3.05 1.74 10.82
N GLN A 26 3.98 0.96 11.37
CA GLN A 26 3.70 0.10 12.53
C GLN A 26 3.22 0.91 13.73
N LYS A 27 3.86 2.04 14.04
CA LYS A 27 3.42 2.93 15.12
C LYS A 27 2.00 3.47 14.89
N LEU A 28 1.66 3.82 13.66
CA LEU A 28 0.31 4.28 13.30
C LEU A 28 -0.74 3.18 13.49
N VAL A 29 -0.43 1.94 13.09
CA VAL A 29 -1.32 0.79 13.32
C VAL A 29 -1.53 0.54 14.82
N LEU A 30 -0.45 0.61 15.62
CA LEU A 30 -0.52 0.43 17.07
C LEU A 30 -1.29 1.56 17.77
N ALA A 31 -1.20 2.80 17.26
CA ALA A 31 -1.97 3.92 17.74
C ALA A 31 -3.48 3.81 17.44
N GLY A 32 -3.87 2.95 16.50
CA GLY A 32 -5.26 2.76 16.09
C GLY A 32 -5.84 3.91 15.26
N ASP A 33 -5.03 4.93 14.96
CA ASP A 33 -5.42 6.08 14.15
C ASP A 33 -4.67 6.05 12.82
N CYS A 34 -5.36 5.60 11.77
CA CYS A 34 -4.81 5.47 10.42
C CYS A 34 -5.40 6.57 9.52
N PRO A 35 -4.66 7.65 9.25
CA PRO A 35 -5.12 8.69 8.34
C PRO A 35 -5.16 8.19 6.88
N HIS A 36 -5.71 8.99 5.98
CA HIS A 36 -5.60 8.72 4.55
C HIS A 36 -4.14 8.82 4.09
N LEU A 37 -3.57 7.68 3.66
CA LEU A 37 -2.18 7.58 3.23
C LEU A 37 -2.07 7.65 1.70
N LEU A 38 -1.17 8.50 1.21
CA LEU A 38 -0.82 8.58 -0.21
C LEU A 38 0.62 8.09 -0.42
N PHE A 39 0.77 7.01 -1.21
CA PHE A 39 2.08 6.45 -1.53
C PHE A 39 2.53 6.91 -2.93
N TYR A 40 3.64 7.63 -3.01
CA TYR A 40 4.23 8.10 -4.26
C TYR A 40 5.66 7.59 -4.44
N GLY A 41 6.14 7.54 -5.69
CA GLY A 41 7.53 7.16 -6.01
C GLY A 41 7.66 6.42 -7.35
N PRO A 42 8.88 6.04 -7.74
CA PRO A 42 9.15 5.34 -9.00
C PRO A 42 8.48 3.96 -9.03
N SER A 43 8.18 3.47 -10.25
CA SER A 43 7.68 2.10 -10.44
C SER A 43 8.70 1.09 -9.90
N GLY A 44 8.23 0.02 -9.26
CA GLY A 44 9.12 -1.00 -8.68
C GLY A 44 9.65 -0.72 -7.27
N SER A 45 9.42 0.47 -6.68
CA SER A 45 9.85 0.81 -5.30
C SER A 45 9.12 0.04 -4.17
N GLY A 46 8.36 -1.00 -4.48
CA GLY A 46 7.67 -1.80 -3.44
C GLY A 46 6.46 -1.14 -2.79
N LYS A 47 5.96 0.00 -3.28
CA LYS A 47 4.82 0.73 -2.69
C LYS A 47 3.57 -0.14 -2.53
N LYS A 48 3.17 -0.85 -3.58
CA LYS A 48 2.03 -1.78 -3.55
C LYS A 48 2.23 -2.89 -2.51
N THR A 49 3.47 -3.37 -2.38
CA THR A 49 3.82 -4.39 -1.38
C THR A 49 3.68 -3.84 0.04
N LEU A 50 4.17 -2.62 0.29
CA LEU A 50 4.09 -1.96 1.58
C LEU A 50 2.63 -1.71 1.99
N ILE A 51 1.81 -1.22 1.06
CA ILE A 51 0.37 -1.03 1.24
C ILE A 51 -0.32 -2.36 1.63
N MET A 52 -0.04 -3.44 0.89
CA MET A 52 -0.67 -4.74 1.18
C MET A 52 -0.22 -5.31 2.54
N ALA A 53 1.03 -5.10 2.93
CA ALA A 53 1.54 -5.50 4.25
C ALA A 53 0.88 -4.68 5.38
N LEU A 54 0.68 -3.38 5.18
CA LEU A 54 -0.03 -2.51 6.11
C LEU A 54 -1.50 -2.93 6.30
N LEU A 55 -2.22 -3.13 5.20
CA LEU A 55 -3.62 -3.56 5.25
C LEU A 55 -3.78 -4.90 5.97
N ARG A 56 -2.83 -5.82 5.76
CA ARG A 56 -2.80 -7.10 6.47
C ARG A 56 -2.57 -6.96 7.97
N GLN A 57 -1.83 -5.96 8.41
CA GLN A 57 -1.69 -5.69 9.85
C GLN A 57 -2.97 -5.10 10.45
N ILE A 58 -3.65 -4.20 9.73
CA ILE A 58 -4.87 -3.53 10.22
C ILE A 58 -6.08 -4.47 10.19
N PHE A 59 -6.34 -5.09 9.04
CA PHE A 59 -7.55 -5.88 8.77
C PHE A 59 -7.32 -7.39 8.84
N GLY A 60 -6.10 -7.83 9.12
CA GLY A 60 -5.74 -9.24 9.15
C GLY A 60 -5.81 -9.91 7.76
N PRO A 61 -6.00 -11.24 7.71
CA PRO A 61 -6.05 -12.00 6.45
C PRO A 61 -7.23 -11.62 5.53
N SER A 62 -8.21 -10.86 6.02
CA SER A 62 -9.33 -10.36 5.21
C SER A 62 -8.93 -9.20 4.27
N ALA A 63 -7.73 -8.64 4.44
CA ALA A 63 -7.20 -7.57 3.60
C ALA A 63 -7.05 -7.94 2.10
N ASP A 64 -6.96 -9.23 1.77
CA ASP A 64 -6.85 -9.69 0.38
C ASP A 64 -8.14 -9.45 -0.43
N LYS A 65 -9.26 -9.08 0.22
CA LYS A 65 -10.55 -8.74 -0.42
C LYS A 65 -10.71 -7.24 -0.72
N VAL A 66 -9.71 -6.42 -0.40
CA VAL A 66 -9.82 -4.96 -0.59
C VAL A 66 -9.97 -4.65 -2.08
N LYS A 67 -11.01 -3.88 -2.41
CA LYS A 67 -11.29 -3.45 -3.78
C LYS A 67 -10.16 -2.50 -4.23
N VAL A 68 -9.37 -2.95 -5.20
CA VAL A 68 -8.32 -2.14 -5.81
C VAL A 68 -8.94 -1.36 -6.97
N GLU A 69 -9.11 -0.04 -6.81
CA GLU A 69 -9.54 0.83 -7.90
C GLU A 69 -8.32 1.44 -8.60
N ASN A 70 -8.07 1.04 -9.84
CA ASN A 70 -7.06 1.68 -10.69
C ASN A 70 -7.72 2.81 -11.48
N LYS A 71 -7.70 4.04 -10.94
CA LYS A 71 -8.09 5.23 -11.70
C LYS A 71 -6.86 5.85 -12.35
N ILE A 72 -6.77 5.72 -13.67
CA ILE A 72 -5.76 6.42 -14.47
C ILE A 72 -6.31 7.82 -14.73
N TRP A 73 -5.81 8.80 -13.98
CA TRP A 73 -6.10 10.19 -14.26
C TRP A 73 -5.28 10.61 -15.49
N LYS A 74 -5.94 10.67 -16.64
CA LYS A 74 -5.37 11.36 -17.80
C LYS A 74 -5.50 12.84 -17.52
N VAL A 75 -4.47 13.41 -16.92
CA VAL A 75 -4.28 14.86 -16.92
C VAL A 75 -3.79 15.20 -18.34
N ASP A 76 -4.53 16.03 -19.07
CA ASP A 76 -4.14 16.60 -20.36
C ASP A 76 -2.95 17.56 -20.18
N VAL A 77 -1.81 17.02 -19.79
CA VAL A 77 -0.50 17.65 -19.77
C VAL A 77 0.48 16.53 -20.12
N SER A 78 1.48 16.78 -20.97
CA SER A 78 2.43 15.78 -21.53
C SER A 78 3.28 14.99 -20.51
N PHE A 79 2.91 14.95 -19.23
CA PHE A 79 3.59 14.24 -18.17
C PHE A 79 2.61 13.32 -17.41
N SER A 80 2.70 12.01 -17.68
CA SER A 80 1.81 11.00 -17.10
C SER A 80 2.25 10.65 -15.67
N LEU A 81 1.54 11.18 -14.66
CA LEU A 81 1.74 10.84 -13.24
C LEU A 81 0.73 9.77 -12.82
N ASN A 82 1.22 8.57 -12.51
CA ASN A 82 0.40 7.48 -11.99
C ASN A 82 0.17 7.65 -10.47
N PHE A 83 -1.01 8.11 -10.08
CA PHE A 83 -1.44 8.17 -8.68
C PHE A 83 -2.21 6.90 -8.29
N PHE A 84 -1.80 6.23 -7.21
CA PHE A 84 -2.52 5.10 -6.62
C PHE A 84 -3.29 5.60 -5.39
N PHE A 85 -4.59 5.81 -5.55
CA PHE A 85 -5.49 6.15 -4.44
C PHE A 85 -6.15 4.89 -3.93
N GLN A 86 -6.03 4.65 -2.62
CA GLN A 86 -6.77 3.59 -1.95
C GLN A 86 -7.91 4.22 -1.13
N GLY A 87 -9.12 4.20 -1.70
CA GLY A 87 -10.33 4.61 -0.99
C GLY A 87 -10.85 3.47 -0.12
N ALA A 88 -10.82 3.66 1.20
CA ALA A 88 -11.57 2.83 2.13
C ALA A 88 -13.01 3.38 2.22
N SER A 89 -13.93 2.82 1.44
CA SER A 89 -15.37 3.04 1.62
C SER A 89 -15.96 1.79 2.24
N MET A 90 -16.15 1.82 3.56
CA MET A 90 -16.93 0.83 4.30
C MET A 90 -18.39 1.30 4.26
N LEU A 91 -19.26 0.53 3.60
CA LEU A 91 -20.71 0.72 3.62
C LEU A 91 -21.22 0.51 5.05
N MET A 92 -21.88 1.54 5.59
CA MET A 92 -23.06 1.39 6.45
C MET A 92 -24.29 1.59 5.58
#